data_AF-A0A7G2IPU1-F1
#
_entry.id   AF-A0A7G2IPU1-F1
#
_cell.length_a   1.000
_cell.length_b   1.000
_cell.length_c   1.000
_cell.angle_alpha   90.00
_cell.angle_beta   90.00
_cell.angle_gamma   90.00
#
_symmetry.space_group_name_H-M   'P 1'
#
loop_
_entity.id
_entity.type
_entity.pdbx_description
1 polymer ?
#
loop_
_entity_poly.entity_id
_entity_poly.type
_entity_poly.pdbx_seq_one_letter_code
_entity_poly.pdbx_strand_id
1 'polypeptide(L)' 'MTNEAEALNDATTIDFLHDLEKEQQQDGVLLQTILDEVRSAKRAGLCMAQTDKHLLNVVNYQHH' A
#
# COMPACT_ATOMS: atom_id res chain seq x y z
N MET A 1 7.94 12.36 -10.10
CA MET A 1 6.64 12.81 -10.66
C MET A 1 6.48 14.33 -10.63
N THR A 2 7.42 15.07 -10.04
CA THR A 2 7.35 16.52 -9.79
C THR A 2 7.97 17.40 -10.87
N ASN A 3 8.66 16.82 -11.86
CA ASN A 3 9.48 17.57 -12.84
C ASN A 3 8.76 18.73 -13.56
N GLU A 4 7.47 18.60 -13.85
CA GLU A 4 6.70 19.66 -14.51
C GLU A 4 6.34 20.81 -13.55
N ALA A 5 5.95 20.48 -12.32
CA ALA A 5 5.67 21.47 -11.28
C ALA A 5 6.94 22.20 -10.83
N GLU A 6 8.06 21.49 -10.78
CA GLU A 6 9.41 22.06 -10.55
C GLU A 6 9.79 23.05 -11.66
N ALA A 7 9.55 22.70 -12.93
CA ALA A 7 9.84 23.58 -14.06
C ALA A 7 9.01 24.87 -14.06
N LEU A 8 7.80 24.82 -13.48
CA LEU A 8 6.89 25.97 -13.36
C LEU A 8 7.01 26.71 -12.01
N ASN A 9 7.87 26.23 -11.11
CA ASN A 9 8.02 26.74 -9.74
C ASN A 9 6.68 26.79 -8.97
N ASP A 10 5.82 25.80 -9.20
CA ASP A 10 4.53 25.64 -8.51
C ASP A 10 4.72 24.87 -7.21
N ALA A 11 5.08 25.60 -6.15
CA ALA A 11 5.34 25.02 -4.84
C ALA A 11 4.12 24.26 -4.26
N THR A 12 2.90 24.74 -4.51
CA THR A 12 1.68 24.10 -3.97
C THR A 12 1.48 22.72 -4.57
N THR A 13 1.69 22.61 -5.88
CA THR A 13 1.59 21.33 -6.59
C THR A 13 2.72 20.38 -6.22
N ILE A 14 3.94 20.90 -6.02
CA ILE A 14 5.09 20.09 -5.57
C ILE A 14 4.81 19.48 -4.19
N ASP A 15 4.34 20.28 -3.22
CA ASP A 15 4.02 19.81 -1.87
C ASP A 15 2.92 18.73 -1.91
N PHE A 16 1.86 18.96 -2.68
CA PHE A 16 0.79 17.97 -2.87
C PHE A 16 1.31 16.65 -3.46
N LEU A 17 2.15 16.72 -4.50
CA LEU A 17 2.72 15.52 -5.14
C LEU A 17 3.65 14.75 -4.19
N HIS A 18 4.38 15.43 -3.32
CA HIS A 18 5.21 14.77 -2.31
C HIS A 18 4.38 14.06 -1.25
N ASP A 19 3.27 14.65 -0.80
CA ASP A 19 2.38 13.99 0.14
C ASP A 19 1.69 12.78 -0.49
N LEU A 20 1.24 12.91 -1.75
CA LEU A 20 0.70 11.80 -2.52
C LEU A 20 1.72 10.66 -2.71
N GLU A 21 2.99 10.99 -2.98
CA GLU A 21 4.05 9.98 -3.13
C GLU A 21 4.28 9.20 -1.83
N LYS A 22 4.23 9.87 -0.67
CA LYS A 22 4.33 9.21 0.64
C LYS A 22 3.17 8.26 0.87
N GLU A 23 1.94 8.71 0.63
CA GLU A 23 0.73 7.88 0.75
C GLU A 23 0.81 6.66 -0.17
N GLN A 24 1.17 6.88 -1.44
CA GLN A 24 1.30 5.80 -2.42
C GLN A 24 2.38 4.77 -2.03
N GLN A 25 3.49 5.21 -1.43
CA GLN A 25 4.52 4.30 -0.96
C GLN A 25 4.04 3.46 0.23
N GLN A 26 3.30 4.05 1.17
CA GLN A 26 2.69 3.32 2.29
C GLN A 26 1.66 2.29 1.81
N ASP A 27 0.76 2.71 0.91
CA ASP A 27 -0.22 1.83 0.29
C ASP A 27 0.45 0.68 -0.48
N GLY A 28 1.53 0.97 -1.19
CA GLY A 28 2.33 -0.04 -1.89
C GLY A 28 2.88 -1.12 -0.96
N VAL A 29 3.40 -0.74 0.21
CA VAL A 29 3.90 -1.68 1.22
C VAL A 29 2.77 -2.54 1.79
N LEU A 30 1.61 -1.95 2.08
CA LEU A 30 0.44 -2.68 2.56
C LEU A 30 -0.05 -3.71 1.52
N LEU A 31 -0.19 -3.29 0.25
CA LEU A 31 -0.60 -4.17 -0.84
C LEU A 31 0.39 -5.32 -1.05
N GLN A 32 1.69 -5.05 -0.96
CA GLN A 32 2.72 -6.09 -1.04
C GLN A 32 2.59 -7.09 0.10
N THR A 33 2.35 -6.61 1.33
CA THR A 33 2.14 -7.45 2.51
C THR A 33 0.91 -8.35 2.36
N ILE A 34 -0.22 -7.80 1.89
CA ILE A 34 -1.45 -8.56 1.61
C ILE A 34 -1.18 -9.64 0.56
N LEU A 35 -0.48 -9.30 -0.53
CA LEU A 35 -0.15 -10.23 -1.60
C LEU A 35 0.71 -11.40 -1.09
N ASP A 36 1.68 -11.12 -0.24
CA ASP A 36 2.55 -12.15 0.32
C ASP A 36 1.82 -13.06 1.31
N GLU A 37 0.88 -12.52 2.09
CA GLU A 37 0.01 -13.33 2.95
C GLU A 37 -0.92 -14.24 2.12
N VAL A 38 -1.53 -13.73 1.04
CA VAL A 38 -2.34 -14.56 0.12
C VAL A 38 -1.51 -15.71 -0.47
N ARG A 39 -0.28 -15.42 -0.88
CA ARG A 39 0.64 -16.44 -1.40
C ARG A 39 1.01 -17.46 -0.32
N SER A 40 1.25 -17.01 0.91
CA SER A 40 1.53 -17.86 2.07
C SER A 40 0.37 -18.80 2.38
N ALA A 41 -0.85 -18.25 2.49
CA ALA A 41 -2.07 -19.00 2.73
C ALA A 41 -2.33 -20.07 1.65
N LYS A 42 -2.09 -19.73 0.38
CA LYS A 42 -2.17 -20.69 -0.73
C LYS A 42 -1.17 -21.84 -0.55
N ARG A 43 0.08 -21.55 -0.18
CA ARG A 43 1.10 -22.59 0.08
C ARG A 43 0.75 -23.47 1.29
N ALA A 44 0.08 -22.90 2.29
CA ALA A 44 -0.41 -23.61 3.45
C ALA A 44 -1.69 -24.44 3.18
N GLY A 45 -2.24 -24.37 1.96
CA GLY A 45 -3.46 -25.11 1.59
C GLY A 45 -4.74 -24.52 2.19
N LEU A 46 -4.73 -23.26 2.61
CA LEU A 46 -5.92 -22.60 3.16
C LEU A 46 -6.95 -22.32 2.07
N CYS A 47 -8.22 -22.48 2.41
CA CYS A 47 -9.32 -22.10 1.52
C CYS A 47 -9.55 -20.57 1.56
N MET A 48 -10.34 -20.06 0.61
CA MET A 48 -10.59 -18.62 0.48
C MET A 48 -11.12 -17.96 1.77
N ALA A 49 -12.04 -18.62 2.49
CA ALA A 49 -12.59 -18.08 3.74
C ALA A 49 -11.54 -18.02 4.88
N GLN A 50 -10.61 -18.98 4.90
CA GLN A 50 -9.51 -18.98 5.88
C GLN A 50 -8.47 -17.90 5.55
N THR A 51 -8.13 -17.75 4.27
CA THR A 51 -7.25 -16.68 3.78
C THR A 51 -7.84 -15.31 4.07
N ASP A 52 -9.13 -15.10 3.81
CA ASP A 52 -9.84 -13.85 4.11
C ASP A 52 -9.77 -13.48 5.60
N LYS A 53 -10.03 -14.46 6.47
CA LYS A 53 -9.88 -14.28 7.93
C LYS A 53 -8.44 -13.93 8.34
N HIS A 54 -7.43 -14.52 7.69
CA HIS A 54 -6.03 -14.18 7.93
C HIS A 54 -5.70 -12.74 7.52
N LEU A 55 -6.21 -12.31 6.36
CA LEU A 55 -6.03 -10.95 5.86
C LEU A 55 -6.66 -9.89 6.75
N LEU A 56 -7.81 -10.16 7.37
CA LEU A 56 -8.42 -9.25 8.35
C LEU A 56 -7.45 -8.92 9.49
N ASN A 57 -6.68 -9.90 9.97
CA ASN A 57 -5.67 -9.63 10.99
C ASN A 57 -4.56 -8.73 10.43
N VAL A 58 -4.03 -9.04 9.25
CA VAL A 58 -2.96 -8.26 8.61
C VAL A 58 -3.37 -6.80 8.40
N VAL A 59 -4.58 -6.56 7.87
CA VAL A 59 -5.08 -5.20 7.61
C VAL A 59 -5.36 -4.43 8.90
N ASN A 60 -5.93 -5.09 9.92
CA ASN A 60 -6.24 -4.45 11.19
C ASN A 60 -4.97 -4.13 12.02
N TYR A 61 -3.92 -4.94 11.93
CA TYR A 61 -2.65 -4.67 12.61
C TYR A 61 -1.86 -3.50 11.98
N GLN A 62 -2.11 -3.15 10.72
CA GLN A 62 -1.42 -2.04 10.04
C GLN A 62 -2.08 -0.68 10.26
N HIS A 63 -3.31 -0.64 10.81
CA HIS A 63 -4.04 0.59 11.12
C HIS A 63 -3.83 1.08 12.57
N HIS A 64 -3.00 0.40 13.37
CA HIS A 64 -2.68 0.71 14.76
C HIS A 64 -1.21 1.08 14.92
#